data_AF-A0AA37IWR9-F1
#
_entry.id   AF-A0AA37IWR9-F1
#
_cell.length_a   1.000
_cell.length_b   1.000
_cell.length_c   1.000
_cell.angle_alpha   90.00
_cell.angle_beta   90.00
_cell.angle_gamma   90.00
#
_symmetry.space_group_name_H-M   'P 1'
#
loop_
_entity.id
_entity.type
_entity.pdbx_description
1 polymer ?
#
loop_
_entity_poly.entity_id
_entity_poly.type
_entity_poly.pdbx_seq_one_letter_code
_entity_poly.pdbx_strand_id
1 'polypeptide(L)'
;MYGIPDQLKALSSSEEQVLLALWAAGPRAARREIGEQLPGKHWADATILNFLYRLEAKGWVKSEKEGNRNLYTPTITRRAYGVYCMKERLETLFGGDLPAAVRALVSESSCTQGQLEQAVRVLEEKYAEAGEYDFYD
;
A
#
# COMPACT_ATOMS: atom_id res chain seq x y z
N MET A 1 -7.01 -5.47 13.12
CA MET A 1 -5.54 -5.38 13.28
C MET A 1 -4.92 -5.41 11.89
N TYR A 2 -4.48 -4.28 11.35
CA TYR A 2 -3.97 -4.18 9.97
C TYR A 2 -2.48 -4.58 9.86
N GLY A 3 -2.09 -5.59 10.63
CA GLY A 3 -0.76 -6.17 10.57
C GLY A 3 -0.65 -7.00 9.30
N ILE A 4 0.34 -6.69 8.46
CA ILE A 4 0.78 -7.62 7.42
C ILE A 4 1.14 -8.92 8.14
N PRO A 5 0.66 -10.10 7.70
CA PRO A 5 1.02 -11.37 8.32
C PRO A 5 2.54 -11.48 8.50
N ASP A 6 3.02 -11.87 9.68
CA ASP A 6 4.45 -12.05 10.00
C ASP A 6 5.18 -13.02 9.04
N GLN A 7 4.40 -13.79 8.29
CA GLN A 7 4.83 -14.73 7.26
C GLN A 7 5.34 -14.02 5.99
N LEU A 8 4.92 -12.77 5.75
CA LEU A 8 5.28 -12.01 4.57
C LEU A 8 6.65 -11.37 4.75
N LYS A 9 7.58 -11.78 3.89
CA LYS A 9 8.96 -11.29 3.90
C LYS A 9 9.02 -9.87 3.33
N ALA A 10 9.94 -9.06 3.84
CA ALA A 10 10.19 -7.70 3.36
C ALA A 10 10.35 -7.60 1.84
N LEU A 11 9.79 -6.54 1.26
CA LEU A 11 9.87 -6.22 -0.16
C LEU A 11 11.12 -5.38 -0.47
N SER A 12 11.80 -5.68 -1.57
CA SER A 12 12.72 -4.73 -2.20
C SER A 12 11.93 -3.65 -2.94
N SER A 13 12.57 -2.52 -3.21
CA SER A 13 11.96 -1.40 -3.95
C SER A 13 11.39 -1.83 -5.31
N SER A 14 12.06 -2.74 -6.02
CA SER A 14 11.57 -3.25 -7.31
C SER A 14 10.38 -4.20 -7.16
N GLU A 15 10.36 -5.04 -6.12
CA GLU A 15 9.20 -5.91 -5.84
C GLU A 15 7.98 -5.09 -5.44
N GLU A 16 8.17 -4.03 -4.64
CA GLU A 16 7.11 -3.10 -4.27
C GLU A 16 6.51 -2.41 -5.51
N GLN A 17 7.34 -1.96 -6.46
CA GLN A 17 6.84 -1.38 -7.71
C GLN A 17 5.95 -2.35 -8.51
N VAL A 18 6.35 -3.62 -8.58
CA VAL A 18 5.54 -4.65 -9.26
C VAL A 18 4.23 -4.93 -8.53
N LEU A 19 4.24 -4.94 -7.19
CA LEU A 19 3.03 -5.10 -6.39
C LEU A 19 2.09 -3.89 -6.52
N LEU A 20 2.63 -2.67 -6.55
CA LEU A 20 1.87 -1.43 -6.82
C LEU A 20 1.24 -1.46 -8.22
N ALA A 21 2.00 -1.89 -9.23
CA ALA A 21 1.50 -2.04 -10.59
C ALA A 21 0.39 -3.10 -10.69
N LEU A 22 0.51 -4.21 -9.94
CA LEU A 22 -0.54 -5.22 -9.84
C LEU A 22 -1.83 -4.63 -9.26
N TRP A 23 -1.77 -3.87 -8.15
CA TRP A 23 -2.96 -3.21 -7.60
C TRP A 23 -3.57 -2.18 -8.56
N ALA A 24 -2.77 -1.53 -9.39
CA ALA A 24 -3.26 -0.60 -10.41
C ALA A 24 -3.94 -1.32 -11.59
N ALA A 25 -3.44 -2.49 -11.98
CA ALA A 25 -3.99 -3.30 -13.07
C ALA A 25 -5.34 -3.94 -12.71
N GLY A 26 -5.58 -4.24 -11.43
CA GLY A 26 -6.86 -4.74 -10.93
C GLY A 26 -6.74 -5.83 -9.87
N PRO A 27 -7.86 -6.43 -9.43
CA PRO A 27 -7.85 -7.49 -8.41
C PRO A 27 -7.22 -8.80 -8.91
N ARG A 28 -7.20 -9.01 -10.22
CA ARG A 28 -6.58 -10.16 -10.88
C ARG A 28 -6.07 -9.68 -12.24
N ALA A 29 -4.77 -9.82 -12.47
CA ALA A 29 -4.13 -9.26 -13.66
C ALA A 29 -3.09 -10.21 -14.27
N ALA A 30 -2.98 -10.19 -15.59
CA ALA A 30 -1.93 -10.84 -16.34
C ALA A 30 -0.64 -10.03 -16.28
N ARG A 31 0.50 -10.71 -16.47
CA ARG A 31 1.82 -10.07 -16.53
C ARG A 31 1.89 -8.87 -17.50
N ARG A 32 1.15 -8.93 -18.62
CA ARG A 32 1.09 -7.82 -19.59
C ARG A 32 0.43 -6.58 -19.00
N GLU A 33 -0.72 -6.74 -18.35
CA GLU A 33 -1.48 -5.64 -17.73
C GLU A 33 -0.68 -5.01 -16.58
N ILE A 34 0.03 -5.84 -15.80
CA ILE A 34 0.95 -5.36 -14.76
C ILE A 34 2.09 -4.54 -15.39
N GLY A 35 2.66 -5.03 -16.51
CA GLY A 35 3.72 -4.33 -17.23
C GLY A 35 3.30 -2.96 -17.77
N GLU A 36 2.03 -2.79 -18.14
CA GLU A 36 1.48 -1.52 -18.62
C GLU A 36 1.34 -0.47 -17.49
N GLN A 37 1.32 -0.89 -16.23
CA GLN A 37 1.21 -0.01 -15.06
C GLN A 37 2.57 0.30 -14.40
N LEU A 38 3.66 -0.34 -14.83
CA LEU A 38 4.98 -0.13 -14.24
C LEU A 38 5.59 1.23 -14.62
N PRO A 39 6.18 1.96 -13.67
CA PRO A 39 6.88 3.20 -13.97
C PRO A 39 8.22 2.92 -14.68
N GLY A 40 8.57 3.79 -15.65
CA GLY A 40 9.82 3.69 -16.41
C GLY A 40 9.69 3.00 -17.77
N LYS A 41 10.77 3.00 -18.56
CA LYS A 41 10.75 2.42 -19.92
C LYS A 41 10.59 0.90 -19.86
N HIS A 42 9.64 0.40 -20.65
CA HIS A 42 9.31 -1.01 -20.92
C HIS A 42 10.23 -2.05 -20.25
N TRP A 43 9.85 -2.46 -19.04
CA TRP A 43 10.50 -3.56 -18.35
C TRP A 43 10.41 -4.82 -19.20
N ALA A 44 11.50 -5.59 -19.28
CA ALA A 44 11.48 -6.84 -20.01
C ALA A 44 10.51 -7.86 -19.35
N ASP A 45 9.77 -8.61 -20.17
CA ASP A 45 8.80 -9.60 -19.70
C ASP A 45 9.40 -10.60 -18.71
N ALA A 46 10.63 -11.08 -18.98
CA ALA A 46 11.34 -11.99 -18.09
C ALA A 46 11.65 -11.36 -16.72
N THR A 47 11.94 -10.06 -16.69
CA THR A 47 12.20 -9.32 -15.46
C THR A 47 10.94 -9.24 -14.60
N ILE A 48 9.79 -8.90 -15.20
CA ILE A 48 8.50 -8.83 -14.49
C ILE A 48 8.15 -10.21 -13.94
N LEU A 49 8.30 -11.27 -14.75
CA LEU A 49 8.06 -12.65 -14.30
C LEU A 49 8.96 -13.03 -13.11
N ASN A 50 10.26 -12.72 -13.16
CA ASN A 50 11.18 -12.98 -12.05
C ASN A 50 10.77 -12.27 -10.75
N PHE A 51 10.21 -11.06 -10.84
CA PHE A 51 9.66 -10.38 -9.66
C PHE A 51 8.36 -11.02 -9.18
N LEU A 52 7.46 -11.41 -10.09
CA LEU A 52 6.22 -12.09 -9.73
C LEU A 52 6.47 -13.44 -9.03
N TYR A 53 7.44 -14.22 -9.52
CA TYR A 53 7.86 -15.46 -8.85
C TYR A 53 8.41 -15.20 -7.44
N ARG A 54 9.19 -14.12 -7.24
CA ARG A 54 9.70 -13.75 -5.92
C ARG A 54 8.58 -13.27 -5.00
N LEU A 55 7.65 -12.48 -5.50
CA LEU A 55 6.47 -12.02 -4.75
C LEU A 55 5.60 -13.20 -4.31
N GLU A 56 5.41 -14.18 -5.19
CA GLU A 56 4.70 -15.42 -4.88
C GLU A 56 5.45 -16.26 -3.84
N ALA A 57 6.76 -16.46 -4.00
CA ALA A 57 7.58 -17.17 -3.01
C ALA A 57 7.62 -16.49 -1.63
N LYS A 58 7.40 -15.17 -1.59
CA LYS A 58 7.28 -14.37 -0.36
C LYS A 58 5.85 -14.28 0.17
N GLY A 59 4.86 -14.80 -0.56
CA GLY A 59 3.45 -14.85 -0.17
C GLY A 59 2.63 -13.59 -0.48
N TRP A 60 3.19 -12.59 -1.17
CA TRP A 60 2.49 -11.32 -1.49
C TRP A 60 1.48 -11.45 -2.62
N VAL A 61 1.68 -12.46 -3.47
CA VAL A 61 0.90 -12.70 -4.68
C VAL A 61 0.60 -14.19 -4.79
N LYS A 62 -0.57 -14.54 -5.31
CA LYS A 62 -0.89 -15.89 -5.76
C LYS A 62 -0.97 -15.90 -7.28
N SER A 63 -0.40 -16.93 -7.91
CA SER A 63 -0.60 -17.17 -9.33
C SER A 63 -1.65 -18.24 -9.56
N GLU A 64 -2.50 -18.03 -10.56
CA GLU A 64 -3.48 -18.99 -11.05
C GLU A 64 -3.32 -19.14 -12.56
N LYS A 65 -3.32 -20.39 -13.05
CA LYS A 65 -3.25 -20.67 -14.48
C LYS A 65 -4.63 -20.62 -15.09
N GLU A 66 -4.84 -19.71 -16.04
CA GLU A 66 -6.06 -19.62 -16.84
C GLU A 66 -5.72 -19.83 -18.32
N GLY A 67 -5.97 -21.05 -18.80
CA GLY A 67 -5.59 -21.48 -20.14
C GLY A 67 -4.08 -21.42 -20.38
N ASN A 68 -3.65 -20.51 -21.25
CA ASN A 68 -2.25 -20.29 -21.61
C ASN A 68 -1.62 -19.05 -20.95
N ARG A 69 -2.28 -18.46 -19.95
CA ARG A 69 -1.80 -17.27 -19.25
C ARG A 69 -1.82 -17.50 -17.74
N ASN A 70 -0.87 -16.90 -17.04
CA ASN A 70 -0.89 -16.83 -15.58
C ASN A 70 -1.51 -15.51 -15.17
N LEU A 71 -2.47 -15.58 -14.26
CA LEU A 71 -3.08 -14.44 -13.62
C LEU A 71 -2.60 -14.36 -12.18
N TYR A 72 -2.35 -13.13 -11.75
CA TYR A 72 -1.75 -12.83 -10.46
C TYR A 72 -2.77 -12.05 -9.63
N THR A 73 -2.92 -12.45 -8.38
CA THR A 73 -3.81 -11.81 -7.41
C THR A 73 -3.04 -11.48 -6.14
N PRO A 74 -3.07 -10.23 -5.66
CA PRO A 74 -2.39 -9.85 -4.43
C PRO A 74 -3.08 -10.51 -3.22
N THR A 75 -2.29 -10.96 -2.25
CA THR A 75 -2.82 -11.61 -1.03
C THR A 75 -3.30 -10.61 0.02
N ILE A 76 -2.88 -9.36 -0.09
CA ILE A 76 -3.31 -8.26 0.76
C ILE A 76 -3.78 -7.06 -0.08
N THR A 77 -4.61 -6.21 0.52
CA THR A 77 -5.11 -5.01 -0.15
C THR A 77 -4.08 -3.88 -0.10
N ARG A 78 -4.11 -3.01 -1.13
CA ARG A 78 -3.29 -1.78 -1.15
C ARG A 78 -3.50 -0.91 0.08
N ARG A 79 -4.75 -0.82 0.57
CA ARG A 79 -5.10 -0.08 1.79
C ARG A 79 -4.40 -0.67 3.01
N ALA A 80 -4.45 -1.99 3.20
CA ALA A 80 -3.81 -2.64 4.34
C ALA A 80 -2.29 -2.44 4.31
N TYR A 81 -1.67 -2.60 3.14
CA TYR A 81 -0.24 -2.33 2.95
C TYR A 81 0.13 -0.88 3.30
N GLY A 82 -0.63 0.09 2.77
CA GLY A 82 -0.39 1.51 3.05
C GLY A 82 -0.51 1.86 4.53
N VAL A 83 -1.51 1.32 5.23
CA VAL A 83 -1.67 1.51 6.69
C VAL A 83 -0.49 0.92 7.45
N TYR A 84 -0.06 -0.29 7.10
CA TYR A 84 1.11 -0.93 7.72
C TYR A 84 2.36 -0.07 7.55
N CYS A 85 2.69 0.32 6.32
CA CYS A 85 3.88 1.12 6.04
C CYS A 85 3.83 2.48 6.75
N MET A 86 2.66 3.14 6.75
CA MET A 86 2.50 4.43 7.42
C MET A 86 2.68 4.30 8.92
N LYS A 87 2.12 3.25 9.54
CA LYS A 87 2.26 3.01 10.98
C LYS A 87 3.72 2.73 11.35
N GLU A 88 4.38 1.83 10.61
CA GLU A 88 5.80 1.52 10.84
C GLU A 88 6.68 2.78 10.72
N ARG A 89 6.42 3.64 9.73
CA ARG A 89 7.13 4.90 9.55
C ARG A 89 6.83 5.91 10.64
N LEU A 90 5.58 6.02 11.08
CA LEU A 90 5.18 6.90 12.17
C LEU A 90 5.90 6.52 13.47
N GLU A 91 5.95 5.24 13.80
CA GLU A 91 6.68 4.73 14.97
C GLU A 91 8.19 4.99 14.83
N THR A 92 8.77 4.66 13.68
CA THR A 92 10.23 4.71 13.48
C THR A 92 10.78 6.13 13.42
N LEU A 93 10.07 7.06 12.78
CA LEU A 93 10.57 8.43 12.50
C LEU A 93 10.07 9.47 13.50
N PHE A 94 8.87 9.28 14.06
CA PHE A 94 8.21 10.26 14.93
C PHE A 94 7.87 9.68 16.31
N GLY A 95 8.26 8.44 16.61
CA GLY A 95 7.99 7.81 17.91
C GLY A 95 6.49 7.68 18.22
N GLY A 96 5.64 7.57 17.19
CA GLY A 96 4.20 7.52 17.36
C GLY A 96 3.50 8.89 17.44
N ASP A 97 4.24 10.01 17.40
CA ASP A 97 3.66 11.36 17.44
C ASP A 97 3.00 11.72 16.11
N LEU A 98 1.70 11.44 16.02
CA LEU A 98 0.87 11.75 14.85
C LEU A 98 0.81 13.26 14.56
N PRO A 99 0.55 14.17 15.52
CA PRO A 99 0.63 15.61 15.28
C PRO A 99 1.95 16.09 14.68
N ALA A 100 3.10 15.58 15.16
CA ALA A 100 4.41 15.92 14.60
C ALA A 100 4.57 15.43 13.16
N ALA A 101 4.13 14.20 12.86
CA ALA A 101 4.15 13.66 11.51
C ALA A 101 3.25 14.46 10.55
N VAL A 102 2.03 14.83 10.98
CA VAL A 102 1.11 15.68 10.20
C VAL A 102 1.73 17.04 9.95
N ARG A 103 2.32 17.67 10.96
CA ARG A 103 3.00 18.96 10.82
C ARG A 103 4.13 18.87 9.79
N ALA A 104 5.00 17.87 9.90
CA ALA A 104 6.12 17.70 8.97
C ALA A 104 5.64 17.48 7.53
N LEU A 105 4.58 16.67 7.33
CA LEU A 105 4.00 16.43 6.02
C LEU A 105 3.39 17.72 5.43
N VAL A 106 2.59 18.45 6.20
CA VAL A 106 1.87 19.65 5.74
C VAL A 106 2.81 20.84 5.51
N SER A 107 3.87 20.98 6.30
CA SER A 107 4.83 22.08 6.13
C SER A 107 5.63 22.00 4.82
N GLU A 108 5.92 20.80 4.35
CA GLU A 108 6.74 20.58 3.14
C GLU A 108 5.91 20.29 1.88
N SER A 109 4.60 20.01 2.02
CA SER A 109 3.73 19.75 0.88
C SER A 109 2.98 21.01 0.44
N SER A 110 2.90 21.22 -0.87
CA SER A 110 2.02 22.24 -1.46
C SER A 110 0.56 21.78 -1.39
N CYS A 111 0.04 21.59 -0.17
CA CYS A 111 -1.35 21.23 0.05
C CYS A 111 -2.25 22.39 -0.38
N THR A 112 -3.25 22.09 -1.19
CA THR A 112 -4.31 23.06 -1.47
C THR A 112 -5.20 23.24 -0.24
N GLN A 113 -5.87 24.38 -0.14
CA GLN A 113 -6.83 24.62 0.94
C GLN A 113 -7.88 23.50 1.05
N GLY A 114 -8.40 23.02 -0.09
CA GLY A 114 -9.37 21.92 -0.10
C GLY A 114 -8.81 20.60 0.44
N GLN A 115 -7.53 20.29 0.21
CA GLN A 115 -6.90 19.10 0.79
C GLN A 115 -6.76 19.22 2.31
N LEU A 116 -6.45 20.42 2.82
CA LEU A 116 -6.38 20.68 4.26
C LEU A 116 -7.75 20.57 4.91
N GLU A 117 -8.79 21.14 4.31
CA GLU A 117 -10.16 21.04 4.81
C GLU A 117 -10.65 19.58 4.85
N GLN A 118 -10.34 18.78 3.83
CA GLN A 118 -10.66 17.35 3.83
C GLN A 118 -9.90 16.60 4.93
N ALA A 119 -8.63 16.91 5.15
CA ALA A 119 -7.85 16.31 6.22
C ALA A 119 -8.41 16.64 7.61
N VAL A 120 -8.83 17.90 7.84
CA VAL A 120 -9.47 18.33 9.09
C VAL A 120 -10.77 17.54 9.32
N ARG A 121 -11.62 17.37 8.32
CA ARG A 121 -12.86 16.59 8.46
C ARG A 121 -12.61 15.14 8.88
N VAL A 122 -11.60 14.49 8.30
CA VAL A 122 -11.23 13.11 8.69
C VAL A 122 -10.79 13.04 10.16
N LEU A 123 -10.09 14.07 10.66
CA LEU A 123 -9.69 14.15 12.07
C LEU A 123 -10.89 14.42 12.99
N GLU A 124 -11.81 15.29 12.58
CA GLU A 124 -13.05 15.57 13.31
C GLU A 124 -13.96 14.33 13.42
N GLU A 125 -14.12 13.58 12.33
CA GLU A 125 -14.85 12.29 12.33
C GLU A 125 -14.23 11.31 13.34
N LYS A 126 -12.90 11.20 13.36
CA LYS A 126 -12.19 10.34 14.32
C LYS A 126 -12.32 10.84 15.76
N TYR A 127 -12.34 12.15 15.97
CA TYR A 127 -12.55 12.75 17.29
C TYR A 127 -13.96 12.48 17.81
N ALA A 128 -14.97 12.58 16.96
CA ALA A 128 -16.35 12.25 17.31
C ALA A 128 -16.52 10.77 17.67
N GLU A 129 -15.94 9.86 16.88
CA GLU A 129 -15.92 8.42 17.18
C GLU A 129 -15.20 8.10 18.52
N ALA A 130 -14.14 8.85 18.85
CA ALA A 130 -13.41 8.67 20.11
C ALA A 130 -14.18 9.23 21.33
N GLY A 131 -14.86 10.36 21.16
CA GLY A 131 -15.67 10.99 22.21
C GLY A 131 -16.96 10.22 22.54
N GLU A 132 -17.51 9.46 21.60
CA GLU A 132 -18.65 8.55 21.87
C GLU A 132 -18.26 7.35 22.76
N TYR A 133 -16.99 6.95 22.76
CA TYR A 133 -16.49 5.88 23.64
C TYR A 133 -16.27 6.33 25.08
N ASP A 134 -15.99 7.62 25.31
CA ASP A 134 -15.73 8.21 26.63
C ASP A 134 -17.03 8.44 27.45
N PHE A 135 -18.21 8.19 26.86
CA PHE A 135 -19.52 8.37 27.51
C PHE A 135 -20.13 7.07 28.05
N TYR A 136 -19.45 5.93 27.89
CA TYR A 136 -19.91 4.59 28.31
C TYR A 136 -19.00 3.90 29.34
N ASP A 137 -17.98 4.58 29.88
CA ASP A 137 -17.16 4.13 31.01
C ASP A 137 -17.53 4.86 32.33
#